data_AF-A0AAD5SNF2-F1
#
_entry.id   AF-A0AAD5SNF2-F1
#
_cell.length_a   1.000
_cell.length_b   1.000
_cell.length_c   1.000
_cell.angle_alpha   90.00
_cell.angle_beta   90.00
_cell.angle_gamma   90.00
#
_symmetry.space_group_name_H-M   'P 1'
#
loop_
_entity.id
_entity.type
_entity.pdbx_description
1 polymer ?
#
loop_
_entity_poly.entity_id
_entity_poly.type
_entity_poly.pdbx_seq_one_letter_code
_entity_poly.pdbx_strand_id
1 'polypeptide(L)'
;MHNLYFFRHMITGKVLVSPYFQLIKYGGQPSLLNQIFEHRPQNHIRPDHWVPYAVLTGIKKPRTVLSIQSEVLGPRVRPDGKTGAYSKSLSKLPLSRSGKKEPFEAEWTVPEMVKDRTVALCRALNENAEVRKEVDGVLNAVEGIGAESGVVGGITDSKPGTSGSEGLLGNFGGLPNTSTTESTASSLSSSTTSSSASTDLGLAYTLWFERDEFRQVAEDAGLQWPLYVEVKKLRNRLNRYPMVPGFNMETLESDWASLKGMGLLPKKEEKPIQWRKVLAQKSHRNKDRDAKGIWRW
;
A
#
# COMPACT_ATOMS: atom_id res chain seq x y z
N MET A 1 -2.91 9.17 12.31
CA MET A 1 -3.24 8.24 11.21
C MET A 1 -2.06 7.30 11.02
N HIS A 2 -2.32 6.05 10.70
CA HIS A 2 -1.31 5.04 10.40
C HIS A 2 -1.44 4.57 8.96
N ASN A 3 -0.31 4.16 8.38
CA ASN A 3 -0.20 3.75 7.00
C ASN A 3 0.46 2.36 6.93
N LEU A 4 0.16 1.58 5.88
CA LEU A 4 0.83 0.31 5.58
C LEU A 4 1.48 0.42 4.19
N TYR A 5 2.79 0.24 4.14
CA TYR A 5 3.61 0.42 2.94
C TYR A 5 4.01 -0.94 2.34
N PHE A 6 3.85 -1.08 1.03
CA PHE A 6 4.20 -2.27 0.27
C PHE A 6 5.33 -1.93 -0.69
N PHE A 7 6.51 -2.51 -0.44
CA PHE A 7 7.71 -2.28 -1.22
C PHE A 7 8.01 -3.48 -2.10
N ARG A 8 8.32 -3.25 -3.37
CA ARG A 8 8.85 -4.27 -4.29
C ARG A 8 10.35 -4.06 -4.51
N HIS A 9 11.12 -5.13 -4.59
CA HIS A 9 12.52 -5.08 -4.97
C HIS A 9 12.62 -5.00 -6.50
N MET A 10 13.22 -3.95 -7.04
CA MET A 10 13.23 -3.67 -8.49
C MET A 10 13.82 -4.79 -9.35
N ILE A 11 14.82 -5.51 -8.84
CA ILE A 11 15.52 -6.58 -9.57
C ILE A 11 14.87 -7.96 -9.40
N THR A 12 14.44 -8.33 -8.18
CA THR A 12 14.02 -9.70 -7.83
C THR A 12 12.50 -9.86 -7.75
N GLY A 13 11.72 -8.79 -7.84
CA GLY A 13 10.26 -8.82 -7.72
C GLY A 13 9.74 -9.15 -6.31
N LYS A 14 10.62 -9.41 -5.34
CA LYS A 14 10.25 -9.71 -3.94
C LYS A 14 9.50 -8.55 -3.30
N VAL A 15 8.61 -8.86 -2.36
CA VAL A 15 7.80 -7.86 -1.65
C VAL A 15 8.11 -7.83 -0.15
N LEU A 16 8.17 -6.62 0.41
CA LEU A 16 8.17 -6.32 1.84
C LEU A 16 6.91 -5.52 2.20
N VAL A 17 6.34 -5.80 3.37
CA VAL A 17 5.18 -5.09 3.91
C VAL A 17 5.55 -4.53 5.28
N SER A 18 5.40 -3.21 5.47
CA SER A 18 5.89 -2.49 6.65
C SER A 18 4.94 -1.36 7.06
N PRO A 19 4.63 -1.17 8.36
CA PRO A 19 3.90 0.00 8.85
C PRO A 19 4.75 1.29 8.82
N TYR A 20 6.06 1.17 8.56
CA TYR A 20 6.99 2.29 8.47
C TYR A 20 7.60 2.41 7.09
N PHE A 21 7.70 3.64 6.59
CA PHE A 21 8.34 3.90 5.30
C PHE A 21 9.87 3.71 5.34
N GLN A 22 10.52 4.13 6.43
CA GLN A 22 11.98 4.17 6.51
C GLN A 22 12.58 2.80 6.86
N LEU A 23 12.86 1.97 5.84
CA LEU A 23 13.36 0.60 6.02
C LEU A 23 14.71 0.50 6.77
N ILE A 24 15.55 1.54 6.77
CA ILE A 24 16.86 1.55 7.46
C ILE A 24 16.75 1.92 8.94
N LYS A 25 15.99 2.99 9.26
CA LYS A 25 16.06 3.68 10.56
C LYS A 25 15.66 2.78 11.73
N TYR A 26 14.86 1.75 11.46
CA TYR A 26 14.51 0.69 12.40
C TYR A 26 15.54 -0.44 12.48
N GLY A 27 16.82 -0.11 12.30
CA GLY A 27 17.96 -0.92 12.77
C GLY A 27 18.04 -2.34 12.22
N GLY A 28 17.60 -2.56 10.98
CA GLY A 28 17.60 -3.89 10.38
C GLY A 28 16.72 -4.90 11.13
N GLN A 29 15.48 -4.53 11.49
CA GLN A 29 14.54 -5.45 12.13
C GLN A 29 14.57 -6.83 11.45
N PRO A 30 14.91 -7.91 12.18
CA PRO A 30 14.90 -9.27 11.65
C PRO A 30 13.54 -9.65 11.05
N SER A 31 12.46 -9.07 11.57
CA SER A 31 11.08 -9.23 11.09
C SER A 31 10.92 -8.99 9.59
N LEU A 32 11.59 -7.97 9.01
CA LEU A 32 11.50 -7.61 7.58
C LEU A 32 12.32 -8.57 6.72
N LEU A 33 13.58 -8.83 7.06
CA LEU A 33 14.41 -9.81 6.34
C LEU A 33 13.83 -11.23 6.37
N ASN A 34 13.10 -11.56 7.44
CA ASN A 34 12.34 -12.81 7.56
C ASN A 34 11.13 -12.91 6.61
N GLN A 35 10.59 -11.81 6.07
CA GLN A 35 9.51 -11.86 5.06
C GLN A 35 10.01 -12.36 3.70
N ILE A 36 11.29 -12.13 3.39
CA ILE A 36 11.93 -12.48 2.11
C ILE A 36 12.84 -13.72 2.19
N PHE A 37 12.88 -14.36 3.36
CA PHE A 37 13.74 -15.50 3.71
C PHE A 37 15.25 -15.27 3.50
N GLU A 38 15.70 -14.02 3.56
CA GLU A 38 17.11 -13.63 3.34
C GLU A 38 17.83 -13.24 4.65
N HIS A 39 17.48 -13.89 5.75
CA HIS A 39 18.09 -13.66 7.07
C HIS A 39 19.52 -14.24 7.15
N ARG A 40 20.46 -13.60 6.45
CA ARG A 40 21.91 -13.75 6.68
C ARG A 40 22.41 -12.51 7.43
N PRO A 41 23.29 -12.63 8.43
CA PRO A 41 23.76 -11.47 9.22
C PRO A 41 24.42 -10.35 8.41
N GLN A 42 24.95 -10.66 7.22
CA GLN A 42 25.60 -9.70 6.31
C GLN A 42 24.61 -9.02 5.35
N ASN A 43 23.39 -9.55 5.20
CA ASN A 43 22.38 -9.01 4.30
C ASN A 43 21.69 -7.81 4.96
N HIS A 44 21.82 -6.65 4.33
CA HIS A 44 21.11 -5.43 4.71
C HIS A 44 20.15 -5.01 3.59
N ILE A 45 19.04 -4.39 3.96
CA ILE A 45 18.06 -3.87 3.00
C ILE A 45 18.69 -2.66 2.29
N ARG A 46 19.11 -2.84 1.03
CA ARG A 46 19.63 -1.78 0.15
C ARG A 46 18.47 -0.87 -0.31
N PRO A 47 18.27 0.33 0.25
CA PRO A 47 17.03 1.11 0.07
C PRO A 47 16.82 1.57 -1.37
N ASP A 48 17.93 1.71 -2.11
CA ASP A 48 17.96 2.03 -3.53
C ASP A 48 17.35 0.97 -4.43
N HIS A 49 17.18 -0.26 -3.94
CA HIS A 49 16.53 -1.35 -4.67
C HIS A 49 15.04 -1.52 -4.34
N TRP A 50 14.53 -0.89 -3.28
CA TRP A 50 13.15 -1.05 -2.81
C TRP A 50 12.32 0.19 -3.11
N VAL A 51 11.20 0.00 -3.81
CA VAL A 51 10.30 1.07 -4.23
C VAL A 51 8.89 0.76 -3.74
N PRO A 52 8.15 1.73 -3.15
CA PRO A 52 6.76 1.54 -2.79
C PRO A 52 5.92 1.34 -4.07
N TYR A 53 5.26 0.19 -4.18
CA TYR A 53 4.33 -0.11 -5.27
C TYR A 53 2.86 0.05 -4.85
N ALA A 54 2.59 -0.12 -3.55
CA ALA A 54 1.29 0.20 -2.97
C ALA A 54 1.42 0.81 -1.56
N VAL A 55 0.45 1.62 -1.18
CA VAL A 55 0.32 2.17 0.18
C VAL A 55 -1.14 2.18 0.59
N LEU A 56 -1.47 1.65 1.77
CA LEU A 56 -2.79 1.80 2.39
C LEU A 56 -2.71 2.91 3.45
N THR A 57 -3.63 3.87 3.39
CA THR A 57 -3.67 5.06 4.27
C THR A 57 -5.07 5.27 4.85
N GLY A 58 -5.17 6.05 5.93
CA GLY A 58 -6.44 6.36 6.60
C GLY A 58 -6.71 5.52 7.85
N ILE A 59 -5.85 4.54 8.14
CA ILE A 59 -6.04 3.60 9.26
C ILE A 59 -5.95 4.36 10.59
N LYS A 60 -7.00 4.24 11.42
CA LYS A 60 -7.17 4.96 12.67
C LYS A 60 -6.37 4.31 13.81
N LYS A 61 -6.40 2.98 13.92
CA LYS A 61 -5.75 2.23 15.02
C LYS A 61 -4.49 1.48 14.55
N PRO A 62 -3.38 1.48 15.32
CA PRO A 62 -2.17 0.75 14.94
C PRO A 62 -2.34 -0.77 15.00
N ARG A 63 -3.27 -1.26 15.85
CA ARG A 63 -3.64 -2.68 15.95
C ARG A 63 -4.22 -3.21 14.63
N THR A 64 -5.07 -2.42 13.96
CA THR A 64 -5.65 -2.74 12.65
C THR A 64 -4.55 -2.88 11.59
N VAL A 65 -3.55 -1.98 11.58
CA VAL A 65 -2.39 -2.07 10.68
C VAL A 65 -1.63 -3.38 10.86
N LEU A 66 -1.33 -3.77 12.10
CA LEU A 66 -0.62 -5.01 12.41
C LEU A 66 -1.46 -6.25 12.07
N SER A 67 -2.77 -6.19 12.26
CA SER A 67 -3.72 -7.23 11.88
C SER A 67 -3.68 -7.48 10.36
N ILE A 68 -3.90 -6.43 9.55
CA ILE A 68 -3.80 -6.48 8.09
C ILE A 68 -2.41 -6.97 7.66
N GLN A 69 -1.33 -6.45 8.24
CA GLN A 69 0.04 -6.87 7.92
C GLN A 69 0.25 -8.37 8.18
N SER A 70 -0.24 -8.89 9.30
CA SER A 70 -0.08 -10.31 9.66
C SER A 70 -0.80 -11.25 8.69
N GLU A 71 -1.99 -10.86 8.25
CA GLU A 71 -2.84 -11.62 7.33
C GLU A 71 -2.32 -11.56 5.88
N VAL A 72 -1.91 -10.37 5.43
CA VAL A 72 -1.22 -10.16 4.15
C VAL A 72 0.06 -10.97 4.05
N LEU A 73 0.85 -11.07 5.13
CA LEU A 73 2.07 -11.87 5.17
C LEU A 73 1.77 -13.37 5.23
N GLY A 74 0.64 -13.74 5.82
CA GLY A 74 0.17 -15.12 5.97
C GLY A 74 0.99 -15.93 6.98
N PRO A 75 0.55 -17.16 7.30
CA PRO A 75 1.39 -18.11 8.01
C PRO A 75 2.68 -18.35 7.21
N ARG A 76 3.83 -18.36 7.88
CA ARG A 76 5.15 -18.59 7.26
C ARG A 76 5.35 -20.06 6.86
N VAL A 77 4.56 -20.53 5.91
CA VAL A 77 4.78 -21.83 5.26
C VAL A 77 5.97 -21.68 4.33
N ARG A 78 7.04 -22.42 4.58
CA ARG A 78 8.14 -22.52 3.61
C ARG A 78 7.69 -23.39 2.44
N PRO A 79 8.08 -23.08 1.19
CA PRO A 79 7.56 -23.74 -0.01
C PRO A 79 7.91 -25.24 -0.13
N ASP A 80 8.81 -25.75 0.72
CA ASP A 80 9.17 -27.16 0.85
C ASP A 80 8.26 -27.94 1.83
N GLY A 81 7.27 -27.30 2.46
CA GLY A 81 6.41 -27.88 3.50
C GLY A 81 7.16 -28.26 4.79
N LYS A 82 8.48 -28.02 4.83
CA LYS A 82 9.39 -28.33 5.93
C LYS A 82 9.84 -27.03 6.58
N THR A 83 9.63 -26.92 7.88
CA THR A 83 9.89 -25.71 8.67
C THR A 83 11.40 -25.45 8.88
N GLY A 84 12.25 -25.42 7.83
CA GLY A 84 13.70 -25.37 8.04
C GLY A 84 14.65 -25.05 6.89
N ALA A 85 14.41 -25.42 5.62
CA ALA A 85 15.46 -25.33 4.59
C ALA A 85 15.43 -24.02 3.76
N TYR A 86 16.59 -23.66 3.20
CA TYR A 86 16.71 -22.54 2.26
C TYR A 86 16.14 -22.95 0.90
N SER A 87 15.20 -22.16 0.36
CA SER A 87 14.87 -22.23 -1.07
C SER A 87 16.13 -21.94 -1.88
N LYS A 88 16.63 -22.94 -2.61
CA LYS A 88 17.71 -22.73 -3.58
C LYS A 88 17.18 -21.80 -4.66
N SER A 89 17.86 -20.68 -4.89
CA SER A 89 17.47 -19.66 -5.86
C SER A 89 17.42 -20.22 -7.29
N LEU A 90 16.27 -20.76 -7.68
CA LEU A 90 15.98 -21.26 -9.03
C LEU A 90 15.59 -20.11 -9.97
N SER A 91 16.50 -19.16 -10.07
CA SER A 91 16.60 -18.23 -11.20
C SER A 91 18.06 -17.81 -11.34
N LYS A 92 18.88 -18.75 -11.83
CA LYS A 92 20.01 -18.33 -12.68
C LYS A 92 19.36 -17.51 -13.79
N LEU A 93 19.52 -16.18 -13.75
CA LEU A 93 19.16 -15.31 -14.86
C LEU A 93 19.67 -15.99 -16.14
N PRO A 94 18.86 -16.11 -17.21
CA PRO A 94 19.33 -16.67 -18.46
C PRO A 94 20.40 -15.74 -19.02
N LEU A 95 21.65 -16.00 -18.62
CA LEU A 95 22.86 -15.52 -19.27
C LEU A 95 22.85 -16.14 -20.66
N SER A 96 22.10 -15.51 -21.56
CA SER A 96 21.92 -15.95 -22.93
C SER A 96 23.28 -15.92 -23.61
N ARG A 97 23.95 -17.08 -23.59
CA ARG A 97 25.17 -17.38 -24.32
C ARG A 97 24.87 -17.72 -25.79
N SER A 98 23.59 -17.69 -26.18
CA SER A 98 23.16 -17.78 -27.57
C SER A 98 23.40 -16.44 -28.26
N GLY A 99 24.30 -16.41 -29.25
CA GLY A 99 24.66 -15.21 -30.01
C GLY A 99 23.56 -14.66 -30.93
N LYS A 100 22.31 -15.14 -30.81
CA LYS A 100 21.17 -14.62 -31.56
C LYS A 100 20.66 -13.33 -30.90
N LYS A 101 20.98 -12.19 -31.51
CA LYS A 101 20.48 -10.86 -31.15
C LYS A 101 19.02 -10.66 -31.60
N GLU A 102 18.11 -11.55 -31.20
CA GLU A 102 16.70 -11.18 -31.28
C GLU A 102 16.41 -10.23 -30.11
N PRO A 103 15.78 -9.06 -30.37
CA PRO A 103 15.40 -8.16 -29.30
C PRO A 103 14.40 -8.90 -28.42
N PHE A 104 14.79 -9.15 -27.17
CA PHE A 104 13.93 -9.82 -26.19
C PHE A 104 12.86 -8.82 -25.73
N GLU A 105 11.84 -8.65 -26.56
CA GLU A 105 10.57 -7.99 -26.24
C GLU A 105 9.77 -8.89 -25.29
N ALA A 106 10.34 -9.14 -24.09
CA ALA A 106 9.56 -9.69 -23.01
C ALA A 106 8.51 -8.66 -22.61
N GLU A 107 7.26 -9.00 -22.90
CA GLU A 107 6.10 -8.35 -22.32
C GLU A 107 6.29 -8.24 -20.81
N TRP A 108 6.18 -7.02 -20.30
CA TRP A 108 6.36 -6.77 -18.88
C TRP A 108 5.22 -7.43 -18.11
N THR A 109 5.55 -8.33 -17.19
CA THR A 109 4.57 -9.05 -16.36
C THR A 109 4.70 -8.64 -14.90
N VAL A 110 3.56 -8.62 -14.19
CA VAL A 110 3.51 -8.33 -12.76
C VAL A 110 4.24 -9.46 -11.99
N PRO A 111 5.22 -9.16 -11.12
CA PRO A 111 5.94 -10.18 -10.36
C PRO A 111 5.01 -11.02 -9.46
N GLU A 112 5.28 -12.31 -9.36
CA GLU A 112 4.45 -13.28 -8.61
C GLU A 112 4.21 -12.86 -7.15
N MET A 113 5.25 -12.48 -6.41
CA MET A 113 5.09 -11.97 -5.03
C MET A 113 4.29 -10.65 -4.94
N VAL A 114 4.25 -9.84 -5.99
CA VAL A 114 3.37 -8.65 -6.05
C VAL A 114 1.93 -9.11 -6.23
N LYS A 115 1.69 -10.12 -7.07
CA LYS A 115 0.36 -10.71 -7.25
C LYS A 115 -0.18 -11.27 -5.94
N ASP A 116 0.58 -12.16 -5.30
CA ASP A 116 0.20 -12.84 -4.05
C ASP A 116 -0.17 -11.83 -2.96
N ARG A 117 0.66 -10.79 -2.78
CA ARG A 117 0.47 -9.80 -1.71
C ARG A 117 -0.67 -8.82 -2.00
N THR A 118 -0.97 -8.51 -3.26
CA THR A 118 -2.17 -7.72 -3.62
C THR A 118 -3.45 -8.54 -3.41
N VAL A 119 -3.47 -9.81 -3.83
CA VAL A 119 -4.60 -10.73 -3.58
C VAL A 119 -4.83 -10.91 -2.08
N ALA A 120 -3.77 -11.15 -1.30
CA ALA A 120 -3.85 -11.27 0.15
C ALA A 120 -4.29 -9.96 0.84
N LEU A 121 -3.91 -8.78 0.32
CA LEU A 121 -4.41 -7.49 0.80
C LEU A 121 -5.91 -7.32 0.54
N CYS A 122 -6.39 -7.70 -0.64
CA CYS A 122 -7.82 -7.62 -0.96
C CYS A 122 -8.65 -8.52 -0.03
N ARG A 123 -8.19 -9.75 0.25
CA ARG A 123 -8.81 -10.64 1.25
C ARG A 123 -8.74 -10.06 2.65
N ALA A 124 -7.57 -9.64 3.11
CA ALA A 124 -7.39 -9.08 4.45
C ALA A 124 -8.27 -7.84 4.70
N LEU A 125 -8.57 -7.03 3.68
CA LEU A 125 -9.53 -5.93 3.86
C LEU A 125 -10.97 -6.47 4.00
N ASN A 126 -11.41 -7.37 3.11
CA ASN A 126 -12.76 -7.95 3.17
C ASN A 126 -13.03 -8.78 4.45
N GLU A 127 -12.04 -9.56 4.91
CA GLU A 127 -12.25 -10.63 5.89
C GLU A 127 -11.83 -10.24 7.33
N ASN A 128 -10.90 -9.31 7.51
CA ASN A 128 -10.30 -9.04 8.83
C ASN A 128 -11.31 -8.43 9.83
N ALA A 129 -11.43 -9.04 11.01
CA ALA A 129 -12.36 -8.62 12.05
C ALA A 129 -12.01 -7.25 12.68
N GLU A 130 -10.73 -6.88 12.75
CA GLU A 130 -10.32 -5.57 13.29
C GLU A 130 -10.57 -4.45 12.27
N VAL A 131 -10.49 -4.76 10.96
CA VAL A 131 -10.91 -3.84 9.89
C VAL A 131 -12.41 -3.56 10.00
N ARG A 132 -13.25 -4.61 10.07
CA ARG A 132 -14.71 -4.46 10.20
C ARG A 132 -15.08 -3.58 11.40
N LYS A 133 -14.57 -3.89 12.61
CA LYS A 133 -14.78 -3.06 13.82
C LYS A 133 -14.35 -1.59 13.71
N GLU A 134 -13.46 -1.24 12.78
CA GLU A 134 -13.03 0.15 12.53
C GLU A 134 -13.91 0.87 11.48
N VAL A 135 -14.54 0.09 10.60
CA VAL A 135 -15.34 0.54 9.44
C VAL A 135 -16.84 0.52 9.73
N ASP A 136 -17.36 -0.38 10.58
CA ASP A 136 -18.79 -0.54 10.88
C ASP A 136 -19.41 0.79 11.37
N GLY A 137 -18.69 1.54 12.21
CA GLY A 137 -19.11 2.87 12.68
C GLY A 137 -19.15 3.96 11.62
N VAL A 138 -18.58 3.71 10.43
CA VAL A 138 -18.65 4.61 9.26
C VAL A 138 -19.78 4.19 8.32
N LEU A 139 -19.96 2.88 8.07
CA LEU A 139 -21.06 2.36 7.24
C LEU A 139 -22.43 2.71 7.84
N ASN A 140 -22.61 2.50 9.15
CA ASN A 140 -23.86 2.84 9.85
C ASN A 140 -24.21 4.34 9.75
N ALA A 141 -23.21 5.22 9.61
CA ALA A 141 -23.42 6.66 9.45
C ALA A 141 -23.88 7.05 8.04
N VAL A 142 -23.50 6.27 7.01
CA VAL A 142 -23.94 6.49 5.63
C VAL A 142 -25.39 6.04 5.43
N GLU A 143 -25.79 4.90 6.00
CA GLU A 143 -27.16 4.38 5.89
C GLU A 143 -28.19 5.31 6.55
N GLY A 144 -27.85 5.95 7.68
CA GLY A 144 -28.74 6.89 8.38
C GLY A 144 -29.13 8.12 7.57
N ILE A 145 -28.26 8.60 6.67
CA ILE A 145 -28.52 9.81 5.86
C ILE A 145 -29.54 9.53 4.74
N GLY A 146 -29.69 8.27 4.31
CA GLY A 146 -30.65 7.88 3.28
C GLY A 146 -32.12 7.86 3.74
N ALA A 147 -32.39 7.85 5.05
CA ALA A 147 -33.73 7.65 5.59
C ALA A 147 -34.57 8.94 5.73
N GLU A 148 -33.94 10.11 5.91
CA GLU A 148 -34.66 11.35 6.25
C GLU A 148 -35.04 12.23 5.04
N SER A 149 -34.52 11.94 3.84
CA SER A 149 -34.86 12.71 2.62
C SER A 149 -36.18 12.25 1.94
N GLY A 150 -37.06 11.58 2.67
CA GLY A 150 -38.38 11.13 2.22
C GLY A 150 -39.48 12.17 2.49
N VAL A 151 -39.56 13.22 1.68
CA VAL A 151 -40.63 14.23 1.79
C VAL A 151 -41.99 13.65 1.37
N VAL A 152 -42.74 13.25 2.39
CA VAL A 152 -44.20 13.33 2.57
C VAL A 152 -45.09 13.35 1.31
N GLY A 153 -45.81 12.24 1.09
CA GLY A 153 -47.07 12.18 0.36
C GLY A 153 -47.51 10.74 0.09
N GLY A 154 -48.64 10.23 0.59
CA GLY A 154 -49.58 10.78 1.57
C GLY A 154 -50.73 9.79 1.83
N ILE A 155 -51.26 9.80 3.06
CA ILE A 155 -52.58 9.26 3.47
C ILE A 155 -52.89 7.79 3.10
N THR A 156 -52.80 6.89 4.09
CA THR A 156 -53.88 5.91 4.32
C THR A 156 -54.29 5.93 5.79
N ASP A 157 -55.60 6.04 6.03
CA ASP A 157 -56.25 6.03 7.33
C ASP A 157 -56.70 4.59 7.65
N SER A 158 -56.37 4.07 8.85
CA SER A 158 -57.09 2.95 9.47
C SER A 158 -56.79 2.81 10.97
N LYS A 159 -57.85 2.51 11.72
CA LYS A 159 -58.01 2.58 13.19
C LYS A 159 -57.20 1.57 14.05
N PRO A 160 -57.11 1.81 15.38
CA PRO A 160 -56.34 1.01 16.34
C PRO A 160 -57.12 -0.18 16.94
N GLY A 161 -56.38 -1.17 17.46
CA GLY A 161 -56.87 -2.28 18.31
C GLY A 161 -56.16 -2.30 19.67
N THR A 162 -56.86 -2.72 20.73
CA THR A 162 -56.51 -2.50 22.16
C THR A 162 -56.32 -3.82 22.94
N SER A 163 -55.65 -3.76 24.11
CA SER A 163 -55.41 -4.84 25.13
C SER A 163 -54.44 -5.97 24.71
N GLY A 164 -53.59 -6.59 25.56
CA GLY A 164 -53.25 -6.50 27.00
C GLY A 164 -52.06 -7.46 27.30
N SER A 165 -51.54 -7.69 28.51
CA SER A 165 -51.76 -7.07 29.84
C SER A 165 -50.71 -7.55 30.89
N GLU A 166 -50.10 -6.60 31.62
CA GLU A 166 -49.65 -6.68 33.05
C GLU A 166 -48.48 -7.59 33.54
N GLY A 167 -47.67 -7.00 34.44
CA GLY A 167 -46.89 -7.69 35.50
C GLY A 167 -45.36 -7.78 35.32
N LEU A 168 -44.50 -7.58 36.34
CA LEU A 168 -44.69 -6.98 37.69
C LEU A 168 -43.31 -6.66 38.33
N LEU A 169 -43.20 -5.49 39.00
CA LEU A 169 -42.24 -5.07 40.06
C LEU A 169 -40.73 -5.49 40.06
N GLY A 170 -39.86 -4.47 40.16
CA GLY A 170 -38.49 -4.57 40.69
C GLY A 170 -37.95 -3.19 41.10
N ASN A 171 -37.77 -2.95 42.41
CA ASN A 171 -37.73 -1.59 43.00
C ASN A 171 -36.44 -1.30 43.81
N PHE A 172 -35.65 -0.29 43.40
CA PHE A 172 -34.55 0.40 44.11
C PHE A 172 -34.33 1.74 43.36
N GLY A 173 -34.23 2.96 43.91
CA GLY A 173 -33.85 3.43 45.25
C GLY A 173 -32.32 3.67 45.33
N GLY A 174 -31.75 4.88 45.42
CA GLY A 174 -32.27 6.25 45.23
C GLY A 174 -31.29 7.35 45.74
N LEU A 175 -31.09 8.44 44.96
CA LEU A 175 -30.58 9.80 45.35
C LEU A 175 -29.15 9.95 45.96
N PRO A 176 -28.56 11.17 46.08
CA PRO A 176 -28.91 12.50 45.52
C PRO A 176 -27.77 13.29 44.80
N ASN A 177 -28.16 14.46 44.27
CA ASN A 177 -27.43 15.52 43.55
C ASN A 177 -26.15 16.11 44.20
N THR A 178 -25.27 16.68 43.35
CA THR A 178 -24.64 18.01 43.56
C THR A 178 -24.47 18.81 42.27
N SER A 179 -25.05 20.03 42.28
CA SER A 179 -24.65 21.32 41.67
C SER A 179 -23.17 21.57 41.30
N THR A 180 -22.73 22.60 40.56
CA THR A 180 -23.28 23.66 39.65
C THR A 180 -22.07 24.53 39.24
N THR A 181 -21.96 24.99 37.98
CA THR A 181 -21.29 26.26 37.50
C THR A 181 -21.13 26.16 35.98
N GLU A 182 -21.87 26.90 35.17
CA GLU A 182 -21.64 28.31 34.74
C GLU A 182 -20.84 28.46 33.43
N SER A 183 -21.57 29.05 32.49
CA SER A 183 -21.23 29.48 31.13
C SER A 183 -19.90 30.20 30.96
N THR A 184 -19.27 29.99 29.79
CA THR A 184 -18.67 31.12 29.06
C THR A 184 -18.86 30.93 27.56
N ALA A 185 -19.62 31.82 26.92
CA ALA A 185 -19.76 31.83 25.47
C ALA A 185 -18.51 32.46 24.83
N SER A 186 -18.09 31.95 23.67
CA SER A 186 -17.03 32.58 22.87
C SER A 186 -17.24 32.32 21.38
N SER A 187 -17.80 33.33 20.73
CA SER A 187 -17.46 33.81 19.39
C SER A 187 -17.34 32.78 18.26
N LEU A 188 -18.46 32.49 17.60
CA LEU A 188 -18.49 31.93 16.24
C LEU A 188 -17.94 32.95 15.24
N SER A 189 -16.70 32.77 14.78
CA SER A 189 -16.17 33.46 13.60
C SER A 189 -16.41 32.61 12.35
N SER A 190 -17.50 32.89 11.64
CA SER A 190 -17.89 32.22 10.40
C SER A 190 -17.01 32.63 9.21
N SER A 191 -15.84 32.00 9.09
CA SER A 191 -15.04 32.04 7.86
C SER A 191 -15.63 31.08 6.83
N THR A 192 -16.46 31.59 5.91
CA THR A 192 -16.99 30.84 4.77
C THR A 192 -15.88 30.56 3.74
N THR A 193 -14.97 29.64 4.06
CA THR A 193 -14.12 29.02 3.05
C THR A 193 -14.99 28.08 2.22
N SER A 194 -15.07 28.34 0.92
CA SER A 194 -15.69 27.46 -0.08
C SER A 194 -14.87 26.18 -0.26
N SER A 195 -14.88 25.33 0.76
CA SER A 195 -14.44 23.95 0.66
C SER A 195 -15.30 23.26 -0.40
N SER A 196 -14.69 22.92 -1.53
CA SER A 196 -15.27 22.05 -2.53
C SER A 196 -15.71 20.76 -1.82
N ALA A 197 -17.01 20.61 -1.58
CA ALA A 197 -17.58 19.44 -0.95
C ALA A 197 -17.49 18.27 -1.92
N SER A 198 -16.30 17.66 -1.98
CA SER A 198 -16.21 16.24 -2.30
C SER A 198 -17.17 15.54 -1.36
N THR A 199 -18.14 14.82 -1.92
CA THR A 199 -18.98 13.88 -1.18
C THR A 199 -18.04 12.86 -0.54
N ASP A 200 -17.67 13.13 0.71
CA ASP A 200 -16.81 12.28 1.52
C ASP A 200 -17.68 11.11 1.98
N LEU A 201 -17.78 10.10 1.11
CA LEU A 201 -18.73 8.97 1.15
C LEU A 201 -18.50 8.01 2.33
N GLY A 202 -17.96 8.48 3.45
CA GLY A 202 -17.51 7.63 4.54
C GLY A 202 -16.38 6.68 4.13
N LEU A 203 -15.52 7.10 3.19
CA LEU A 203 -14.40 6.28 2.73
C LEU A 203 -13.40 6.12 3.88
N ALA A 204 -13.38 4.94 4.49
CA ALA A 204 -12.57 4.69 5.68
C ALA A 204 -11.07 4.67 5.35
N TYR A 205 -10.69 4.12 4.19
CA TYR A 205 -9.30 3.98 3.75
C TYR A 205 -9.10 4.42 2.30
N THR A 206 -7.88 4.85 2.00
CA THR A 206 -7.41 5.06 0.61
C THR A 206 -6.24 4.13 0.33
N LEU A 207 -6.33 3.36 -0.75
CA LEU A 207 -5.32 2.44 -1.26
C LEU A 207 -4.70 3.02 -2.53
N TRP A 208 -3.39 3.26 -2.48
CA TRP A 208 -2.63 3.90 -3.55
C TRP A 208 -1.79 2.85 -4.30
N PHE A 209 -1.90 2.76 -5.63
CA PHE A 209 -1.08 1.84 -6.46
C PHE A 209 -0.20 2.58 -7.48
N GLU A 210 1.06 2.18 -7.62
CA GLU A 210 2.01 2.74 -8.60
C GLU A 210 1.58 2.50 -10.05
N ARG A 211 0.99 1.33 -10.29
CA ARG A 211 0.55 0.82 -11.59
C ARG A 211 -0.85 0.22 -11.45
N ASP A 212 -1.68 0.45 -12.46
CA ASP A 212 -3.07 -0.01 -12.45
C ASP A 212 -3.13 -1.54 -12.64
N GLU A 213 -2.13 -2.10 -13.35
CA GLU A 213 -1.89 -3.54 -13.50
C GLU A 213 -1.67 -4.27 -12.15
N PHE A 214 -1.21 -3.56 -11.10
CA PHE A 214 -1.08 -4.15 -9.76
C PHE A 214 -2.43 -4.29 -9.04
N ARG A 215 -3.36 -3.36 -9.29
CA ARG A 215 -4.74 -3.40 -8.77
C ARG A 215 -5.52 -4.51 -9.46
N GLN A 216 -5.40 -4.61 -10.79
CA GLN A 216 -6.12 -5.56 -11.63
C GLN A 216 -5.92 -7.02 -11.20
N VAL A 217 -4.76 -7.39 -10.64
CA VAL A 217 -4.52 -8.75 -10.14
C VAL A 217 -5.60 -9.25 -9.18
N ALA A 218 -6.13 -8.39 -8.31
CA ALA A 218 -7.20 -8.79 -7.39
C ALA A 218 -8.51 -9.09 -8.13
N GLU A 219 -8.82 -8.28 -9.16
CA GLU A 219 -10.00 -8.40 -10.01
C GLU A 219 -9.89 -9.64 -10.92
N ASP A 220 -8.71 -9.90 -11.50
CA ASP A 220 -8.37 -11.11 -12.25
C ASP A 220 -8.49 -12.39 -11.38
N ALA A 221 -8.22 -12.28 -10.08
CA ALA A 221 -8.38 -13.36 -9.11
C ALA A 221 -9.84 -13.52 -8.61
N GLY A 222 -10.80 -12.80 -9.19
CA GLY A 222 -12.22 -12.85 -8.83
C GLY A 222 -12.57 -12.15 -7.52
N LEU A 223 -11.68 -11.30 -6.98
CA LEU A 223 -11.92 -10.53 -5.75
C LEU A 223 -12.33 -9.10 -6.08
N GLN A 224 -13.21 -8.54 -5.24
CA GLN A 224 -13.61 -7.14 -5.33
C GLN A 224 -13.01 -6.33 -4.18
N TRP A 225 -12.55 -5.12 -4.50
CA TRP A 225 -12.11 -4.16 -3.49
C TRP A 225 -13.33 -3.68 -2.67
N PRO A 226 -13.25 -3.61 -1.33
CA PRO A 226 -14.40 -3.21 -0.51
C PRO A 226 -14.84 -1.78 -0.80
N LEU A 227 -16.15 -1.51 -0.73
CA LEU A 227 -16.75 -0.20 -1.07
C LEU A 227 -16.23 0.97 -0.21
N TYR A 228 -15.77 0.69 1.02
CA TYR A 228 -15.18 1.70 1.92
C TYR A 228 -13.69 2.00 1.63
N VAL A 229 -13.10 1.38 0.60
CA VAL A 229 -11.70 1.56 0.17
C VAL A 229 -11.66 2.33 -1.15
N GLU A 230 -11.14 3.55 -1.08
CA GLU A 230 -10.91 4.37 -2.27
C GLU A 230 -9.60 3.94 -2.95
N VAL A 231 -9.62 3.59 -4.23
CA VAL A 231 -8.40 3.21 -4.97
C VAL A 231 -7.88 4.37 -5.82
N LYS A 232 -6.63 4.81 -5.55
CA LYS A 232 -5.97 5.94 -6.22
C LYS A 232 -4.62 5.56 -6.85
N LYS A 233 -4.17 6.37 -7.81
CA LYS A 233 -2.85 6.23 -8.41
C LYS A 233 -1.76 6.85 -7.52
N LEU A 234 -0.81 6.02 -7.07
CA LEU A 234 0.35 6.43 -6.28
C LEU A 234 1.34 7.20 -7.16
N ARG A 235 1.66 8.43 -6.75
CA ARG A 235 2.75 9.21 -7.35
C ARG A 235 4.00 9.09 -6.49
N ASN A 236 5.11 8.66 -7.10
CA ASN A 236 6.39 8.48 -6.41
C ASN A 236 7.37 9.61 -6.80
N ARG A 237 7.68 10.53 -5.88
CA ARG A 237 8.73 11.54 -6.07
C ARG A 237 10.08 10.81 -6.17
N LEU A 238 10.85 11.13 -7.20
CA LEU A 238 12.15 10.49 -7.53
C LEU A 238 12.07 8.94 -7.64
N ASN A 239 10.92 8.39 -8.04
CA ASN A 239 10.65 6.94 -8.11
C ASN A 239 10.89 6.19 -6.79
N ARG A 240 10.82 6.87 -5.63
CA ARG A 240 11.11 6.27 -4.31
C ARG A 240 10.16 6.71 -3.20
N TYR A 241 9.69 7.96 -3.23
CA TYR A 241 9.01 8.58 -2.09
C TYR A 241 7.51 8.77 -2.38
N PRO A 242 6.61 8.11 -1.62
CA PRO A 242 5.19 8.08 -1.92
C PRO A 242 4.55 9.42 -1.56
N MET A 243 3.90 10.06 -2.53
CA MET A 243 3.15 11.30 -2.31
C MET A 243 1.75 10.96 -1.80
N VAL A 244 1.65 10.65 -0.50
CA VAL A 244 0.41 10.25 0.18
C VAL A 244 0.16 11.08 1.45
N PRO A 245 -1.11 11.22 1.91
CA PRO A 245 -1.43 11.91 3.16
C PRO A 245 -0.64 11.38 4.37
N GLY A 246 -0.24 12.29 5.25
CA GLY A 246 0.56 11.97 6.44
C GLY A 246 2.05 11.68 6.17
N PHE A 247 2.52 11.72 4.91
CA PHE A 247 3.92 11.57 4.57
C PHE A 247 4.64 12.92 4.57
N ASN A 248 5.40 13.24 5.63
CA ASN A 248 6.13 14.51 5.70
C ASN A 248 7.37 14.48 4.78
N MET A 249 7.38 15.34 3.75
CA MET A 249 8.52 15.49 2.84
C MET A 249 9.68 16.28 3.46
N GLU A 250 9.45 17.17 4.43
CA GLU A 250 10.49 17.99 5.06
C GLU A 250 11.50 17.14 5.83
N THR A 251 10.99 16.18 6.62
CA THR A 251 11.79 15.16 7.30
C THR A 251 12.69 14.42 6.31
N LEU A 252 12.17 14.18 5.10
CA LEU A 252 12.86 13.45 4.06
C LEU A 252 13.91 14.30 3.32
N GLU A 253 13.66 15.60 3.15
CA GLU A 253 14.66 16.54 2.63
C GLU A 253 15.81 16.76 3.63
N SER A 254 15.53 16.68 4.94
CA SER A 254 16.56 16.67 6.00
C SER A 254 17.39 15.37 6.02
N ASP A 255 16.74 14.20 5.96
CA ASP A 255 17.43 12.91 5.82
C ASP A 255 18.26 12.86 4.51
N TRP A 256 17.75 13.44 3.42
CA TRP A 256 18.46 13.55 2.13
C TRP A 256 19.64 14.52 2.17
N ALA A 257 19.51 15.67 2.84
CA ALA A 257 20.61 16.60 3.08
C ALA A 257 21.70 15.95 3.94
N SER A 258 21.32 15.16 4.93
CA SER A 258 22.24 14.35 5.75
C SER A 258 22.98 13.31 4.89
N LEU A 259 22.27 12.57 4.04
CA LEU A 259 22.88 11.61 3.09
C LEU A 259 23.81 12.27 2.06
N LYS A 260 23.50 13.51 1.63
CA LYS A 260 24.44 14.33 0.83
C LYS A 260 25.70 14.67 1.62
N GLY A 261 25.56 15.13 2.87
CA GLY A 261 26.68 15.48 3.75
C GLY A 261 27.60 14.29 4.04
N MET A 262 27.05 13.08 4.18
CA MET A 262 27.82 11.85 4.42
C MET A 262 28.56 11.31 3.18
N GLY A 263 28.41 11.91 2.00
CA GLY A 263 29.04 11.41 0.76
C GLY A 263 28.54 10.03 0.30
N LEU A 264 27.45 9.53 0.88
CA LEU A 264 26.83 8.23 0.59
C LEU A 264 25.99 8.23 -0.68
N LEU A 265 25.60 9.41 -1.17
CA LEU A 265 25.03 9.52 -2.50
C LEU A 265 26.12 9.32 -3.55
N PRO A 266 25.83 8.58 -4.64
CA PRO A 266 26.76 8.48 -5.76
C PRO A 266 27.11 9.90 -6.19
N LYS A 267 28.40 10.23 -6.15
CA LYS A 267 28.91 11.51 -6.66
C LYS A 267 28.28 11.69 -8.04
N LYS A 268 27.66 12.85 -8.24
CA LYS A 268 26.88 13.19 -9.44
C LYS A 268 27.78 13.00 -10.66
N GLU A 269 27.77 11.82 -11.26
CA GLU A 269 28.49 11.54 -12.50
C GLU A 269 27.75 12.30 -13.59
N GLU A 270 28.19 13.53 -13.80
CA GLU A 270 27.78 14.38 -14.90
C GLU A 270 28.34 13.83 -16.21
N LYS A 271 27.74 12.73 -16.64
CA LYS A 271 27.44 12.41 -18.03
C LYS A 271 26.15 11.60 -18.02
N PRO A 272 25.05 12.08 -18.64
CA PRO A 272 23.92 11.19 -18.90
C PRO A 272 24.44 10.00 -19.69
N ILE A 273 24.17 8.78 -19.20
CA ILE A 273 24.66 7.54 -19.82
C ILE A 273 24.16 7.50 -21.27
N GLN A 274 25.02 7.87 -22.22
CA GLN A 274 24.66 7.91 -23.64
C GLN A 274 24.74 6.51 -24.22
N TRP A 275 23.85 5.63 -23.78
CA TRP A 275 23.63 4.30 -24.35
C TRP A 275 23.40 4.37 -25.87
N ARG A 276 22.84 5.49 -26.37
CA ARG A 276 22.72 5.79 -27.81
C ARG A 276 24.04 5.95 -28.57
N LYS A 277 25.15 6.39 -27.95
CA LYS A 277 26.46 6.54 -28.64
C LYS A 277 27.31 5.28 -28.63
N VAL A 278 27.21 4.46 -27.58
CA VAL A 278 27.98 3.19 -27.50
C VAL A 278 27.54 2.18 -28.58
N LEU A 279 26.26 2.19 -28.96
CA LEU A 279 25.75 1.37 -30.08
C LEU A 279 26.22 1.88 -31.45
N ALA A 280 26.34 3.20 -31.65
CA ALA A 280 26.81 3.78 -32.91
C ALA A 280 28.30 3.46 -33.18
N GLN A 281 29.17 3.56 -32.17
CA GLN A 281 30.61 3.34 -32.34
C GLN A 281 30.98 1.86 -32.56
N LYS A 282 30.18 0.90 -32.06
CA LYS A 282 30.36 -0.53 -32.36
C LYS A 282 29.90 -0.94 -33.76
N SER A 283 29.08 -0.13 -34.44
CA SER A 283 28.64 -0.40 -35.81
C SER A 283 29.80 -0.25 -36.82
N HIS A 284 30.63 0.78 -36.68
CA HIS A 284 31.73 1.03 -37.63
C HIS A 284 32.89 0.03 -37.53
N ARG A 285 33.25 -0.44 -36.33
CA ARG A 285 34.40 -1.38 -36.16
C ARG A 285 34.20 -2.78 -36.74
N ASN A 286 32.97 -3.15 -37.16
CA ASN A 286 32.72 -4.48 -37.69
C ASN A 286 32.73 -4.54 -39.23
N LYS A 287 32.64 -3.41 -39.94
CA LYS A 287 32.71 -3.39 -41.42
C LYS A 287 34.12 -3.64 -41.96
N ASP A 288 35.16 -3.27 -41.23
CA ASP A 288 36.55 -3.39 -41.68
C ASP A 288 37.14 -4.82 -41.56
N ARG A 289 36.44 -5.76 -40.89
CA ARG A 289 36.90 -7.15 -40.74
C ARG A 289 36.40 -8.10 -41.83
N ASP A 290 35.25 -7.81 -42.44
CA ASP A 290 34.68 -8.68 -43.48
C ASP A 290 35.33 -8.47 -44.86
N ALA A 291 36.19 -7.45 -45.01
CA ALA A 291 36.88 -7.10 -46.25
C ALA A 291 38.23 -7.84 -46.47
N LYS A 292 38.65 -8.75 -45.59
CA LYS A 292 39.97 -9.44 -45.67
C LYS A 292 39.93 -10.95 -45.35
N GLY A 293 39.15 -11.71 -46.12
CA GLY A 293 39.41 -13.12 -46.41
C GLY A 293 39.54 -13.28 -47.93
N ILE A 294 40.74 -13.34 -48.50
CA ILE A 294 41.61 -14.52 -48.54
C ILE A 294 40.80 -15.78 -48.90
N TRP A 295 40.44 -15.88 -50.18
CA TRP A 295 40.10 -17.15 -50.80
C TRP A 295 41.40 -17.90 -51.12
N ARG A 296 41.55 -19.10 -50.56
CA ARG A 296 42.46 -20.13 -51.06
C ARG A 296 41.67 -21.43 -51.23
N TRP A 297 41.52 -21.82 -52.49
CA TRP A 297 41.44 -23.19 -52.96
C TRP A 297 42.26 -23.23 -54.26
#